data_AF-A0A961RXB4-F1
#
_entry.id   AF-A0A961RXB4-F1
#
_cell.length_a   1.000
_cell.length_b   1.000
_cell.length_c   1.000
_cell.angle_alpha   90.00
_cell.angle_beta   90.00
_cell.angle_gamma   90.00
#
_symmetry.space_group_name_H-M   'P 1'
#
loop_
_entity.id
_entity.type
_entity.pdbx_description
1 polymer ?
#
loop_
_entity_poly.entity_id
_entity_poly.type
_entity_poly.pdbx_seq_one_letter_code
_entity_poly.pdbx_strand_id
1 'polypeptide(L)'
;MAKRGGFAALALIAMVAGGVMLLDRLDAAYPPPLDLTKNLSREVVDRDGRVLRIFANSEGRWRLPVSSSEVDQQFLAMLIAYEDRRFFEHHGIDPLAMVRAAGQLAANGRIVSGGSTITMQLARLIEPREERSFKAKFLQMLRAVQLERRLSKTQILDAYLTLAPYGGNLEGVRSASLSWFGKEPVKLSLAEAALLVALPQSPETRRPDRYAKQALLARSRVLERMREAGVIAAGEAERVADAHIPHIRLAMPQLAPHLAQAAIDRDPLSQRLPTRLDRDLQVRLERVASDAARRIGARVSVAIMAAEADSGDIVASVGSAGFLDRERAGWIDMTQALRSPGSTLKPFIYGLAIEDGLVLPETVISDRPANFSGYRPANFDMTYQGDVSVRQALQHSLNVPAVRLLEASGPVRLVGRMRRAGVVPVLPEGEKPGLAMALGGVGLRLQDLVQLYANLVVPGSVPVSLGDGIRSQPGRLGGQRMLNPVASWHVTDILSGIGEPSGSRPLPIAYKTGTS
;
A
#
# COMPACT_ATOMS: atom_id res chain seq x y z
N MET A 1 1.50 2.75 77.21
CA MET A 1 0.77 2.77 75.92
C MET A 1 1.67 2.75 74.68
N ALA A 2 2.91 3.27 74.71
CA ALA A 2 3.80 3.33 73.53
C ALA A 2 4.18 1.98 72.87
N LYS A 3 4.33 0.89 73.65
CA LYS A 3 4.73 -0.43 73.10
C LYS A 3 3.66 -1.12 72.24
N ARG A 4 2.37 -0.83 72.44
CA ARG A 4 1.27 -1.42 71.65
C ARG A 4 1.14 -0.79 70.25
N GLY A 5 1.47 0.49 70.11
CA GLY A 5 1.49 1.18 68.82
C GLY A 5 2.61 0.69 67.89
N GLY A 6 3.79 0.38 68.43
CA GLY A 6 4.91 -0.16 67.66
C GLY A 6 4.64 -1.56 67.08
N PHE A 7 3.98 -2.44 67.85
CA PHE A 7 3.58 -3.77 67.37
C PHE A 7 2.52 -3.70 66.26
N ALA A 8 1.53 -2.80 66.40
CA ALA A 8 0.51 -2.61 65.37
C ALA A 8 1.11 -2.06 64.06
N ALA A 9 2.06 -1.12 64.17
CA ALA A 9 2.77 -0.58 63.01
C ALA A 9 3.64 -1.65 62.32
N LEU A 10 4.40 -2.45 63.08
CA LEU A 10 5.20 -3.56 62.55
C LEU A 10 4.34 -4.64 61.89
N ALA A 11 3.20 -4.99 62.48
CA ALA A 11 2.26 -5.94 61.89
C ALA A 11 1.67 -5.41 60.57
N LEU A 12 1.34 -4.13 60.50
CA LEU A 12 0.86 -3.50 59.27
C LEU A 12 1.95 -3.48 58.19
N ILE A 13 3.18 -3.12 58.53
CA ILE A 13 4.32 -3.14 57.60
C ILE A 13 4.56 -4.56 57.07
N ALA A 14 4.57 -5.57 57.94
CA ALA A 14 4.75 -6.96 57.54
C ALA A 14 3.60 -7.46 56.65
N MET A 15 2.37 -7.04 56.93
CA MET A 15 1.20 -7.37 56.11
C MET A 15 1.27 -6.71 54.72
N VAL A 16 1.64 -5.43 54.66
CA VAL A 16 1.85 -4.71 53.39
C VAL A 16 3.00 -5.33 52.61
N ALA A 17 4.14 -5.60 53.25
CA ALA A 17 5.29 -6.23 52.61
C ALA A 17 4.96 -7.65 52.09
N GLY A 18 4.26 -8.45 52.89
CA GLY A 18 3.77 -9.77 52.47
C GLY A 18 2.77 -9.68 51.32
N GLY A 19 1.89 -8.68 51.33
CA GLY A 19 0.96 -8.40 50.23
C GLY A 19 1.68 -8.01 48.93
N VAL A 20 2.70 -7.14 49.02
CA VAL A 20 3.55 -6.76 47.88
C VAL A 20 4.30 -7.98 47.34
N MET A 21 4.93 -8.78 48.21
CA MET A 21 5.63 -10.01 47.81
C MET A 21 4.69 -11.02 47.14
N LEU A 22 3.46 -11.17 47.64
CA LEU A 22 2.45 -12.03 47.03
C LEU A 22 2.04 -11.51 45.65
N LEU A 23 1.81 -10.21 45.51
CA LEU A 23 1.50 -9.59 44.21
C LEU A 23 2.64 -9.79 43.21
N ASP A 24 3.90 -9.66 43.64
CA ASP A 24 5.07 -9.87 42.79
C ASP A 24 5.22 -11.35 42.38
N ARG A 25 4.97 -12.29 43.31
CA ARG A 25 4.93 -13.73 43.02
C ARG A 25 3.83 -14.08 42.03
N LEU A 26 2.63 -13.54 42.21
CA LEU A 26 1.50 -13.75 41.29
C LEU A 26 1.75 -13.11 39.93
N ASP A 27 2.39 -11.94 39.90
CA ASP A 27 2.75 -11.24 38.68
C ASP A 27 3.78 -12.00 37.85
N ALA A 28 4.76 -12.62 38.50
CA ALA A 28 5.73 -13.51 37.87
C ALA A 28 5.10 -14.83 37.39
N ALA A 29 4.16 -15.39 38.16
CA ALA A 29 3.47 -16.64 37.81
C ALA A 29 2.46 -16.48 36.67
N TYR A 30 1.84 -15.30 36.53
CA TYR A 30 0.80 -15.01 35.55
C TYR A 30 1.09 -13.71 34.77
N PRO A 31 2.17 -13.68 33.97
CA PRO A 31 2.56 -12.47 33.24
C PRO A 31 1.48 -12.04 32.24
N PRO A 32 1.30 -10.73 32.00
CA PRO A 32 0.37 -10.23 30.99
C PRO A 32 0.84 -10.60 29.57
N PRO A 33 -0.08 -10.80 28.60
CA PRO A 33 0.30 -10.93 27.20
C PRO A 33 0.74 -9.56 26.67
N LEU A 34 2.06 -9.33 26.61
CA LEU A 34 2.64 -8.03 26.21
C LEU A 34 2.93 -7.90 24.72
N ASP A 35 2.62 -8.91 23.90
CA ASP A 35 2.78 -8.79 22.46
C ASP A 35 1.59 -8.02 21.87
N LEU A 36 1.58 -6.72 22.15
CA LEU A 36 0.59 -5.75 21.67
C LEU A 36 0.73 -5.50 20.16
N THR A 37 1.79 -6.03 19.56
CA THR A 37 2.10 -5.98 18.13
C THR A 37 1.64 -7.22 17.37
N LYS A 38 1.08 -8.24 18.05
CA LYS A 38 0.53 -9.42 17.39
C LYS A 38 -0.72 -9.05 16.59
N ASN A 39 -0.78 -9.63 15.40
CA ASN A 39 -1.95 -9.57 14.52
C ASN A 39 -2.36 -8.14 14.12
N LEU A 40 -1.39 -7.29 13.82
CA LEU A 40 -1.62 -5.98 13.22
C LEU A 40 -1.93 -6.09 11.72
N SER A 41 -2.64 -5.10 11.19
CA SER A 41 -2.77 -4.90 9.75
C SER A 41 -1.42 -4.56 9.13
N ARG A 42 -1.25 -4.93 7.86
CA ARG A 42 -0.03 -4.67 7.10
C ARG A 42 -0.31 -3.60 6.05
N GLU A 43 0.65 -2.71 5.83
CA GLU A 43 0.54 -1.65 4.83
C GLU A 43 1.71 -1.67 3.86
N VAL A 44 1.41 -1.44 2.59
CA VAL A 44 2.37 -1.18 1.53
C VAL A 44 2.33 0.32 1.23
N VAL A 45 3.49 0.96 1.24
CA VAL A 45 3.62 2.41 1.11
C VAL A 45 4.49 2.78 -0.08
N ASP A 46 4.26 3.98 -0.61
CA ASP A 46 5.02 4.55 -1.72
C ASP A 46 6.42 5.01 -1.27
N ARG A 47 7.20 5.59 -2.19
CA ARG A 47 8.56 6.10 -1.90
C ARG A 47 8.60 7.19 -0.82
N ASP A 48 7.50 7.90 -0.60
CA ASP A 48 7.35 8.99 0.38
C ASP A 48 6.68 8.50 1.68
N GLY A 49 6.42 7.19 1.80
CA GLY A 49 5.73 6.61 2.95
C GLY A 49 4.21 6.82 2.97
N ARG A 50 3.58 7.25 1.87
CA ARG A 50 2.12 7.35 1.75
C ARG A 50 1.53 5.98 1.44
N VAL A 51 0.39 5.67 2.05
CA VAL A 51 -0.26 4.36 1.88
C VAL A 51 -0.71 4.14 0.43
N LEU A 52 -0.28 3.00 -0.13
CA LEU A 52 -0.78 2.46 -1.39
C LEU A 52 -1.89 1.43 -1.13
N ARG A 53 -1.60 0.42 -0.31
CA ARG A 53 -2.55 -0.64 0.00
C ARG A 53 -2.47 -1.10 1.45
N ILE A 54 -3.63 -1.38 2.04
CA ILE A 54 -3.75 -1.93 3.38
C ILE A 54 -4.33 -3.34 3.32
N PHE A 55 -3.79 -4.23 4.17
CA PHE A 55 -4.22 -5.61 4.33
C PHE A 55 -4.80 -5.81 5.73
N ALA A 56 -5.97 -6.44 5.79
CA ALA A 56 -6.56 -6.83 7.06
C ALA A 56 -5.65 -7.85 7.76
N ASN A 57 -5.73 -7.88 9.08
CA ASN A 57 -4.99 -8.87 9.87
C ASN A 57 -5.58 -10.29 9.66
N SER A 58 -5.02 -11.31 10.30
CA SER A 58 -5.46 -12.70 10.10
C SER A 58 -6.89 -12.98 10.58
N GLU A 59 -7.45 -12.10 11.41
CA GLU A 59 -8.84 -12.14 11.90
C GLU A 59 -9.82 -11.34 11.01
N GLY A 60 -9.33 -10.76 9.91
CA GLY A 60 -10.14 -9.89 9.04
C GLY A 60 -10.43 -8.50 9.63
N ARG A 61 -9.70 -8.09 10.67
CA ARG A 61 -9.78 -6.77 11.31
C ARG A 61 -8.82 -5.79 10.65
N TRP A 62 -9.24 -4.53 10.56
CA TRP A 62 -8.37 -3.41 10.26
C TRP A 62 -7.80 -2.92 11.59
N ARG A 63 -6.52 -3.19 11.85
CA ARG A 63 -5.80 -2.85 13.08
C ARG A 63 -4.46 -2.23 12.73
N LEU A 64 -4.49 -0.98 12.28
CA LEU A 64 -3.28 -0.25 11.90
C LEU A 64 -2.55 0.27 13.15
N PRO A 65 -1.23 0.06 13.25
CA PRO A 65 -0.46 0.66 14.33
C PRO A 65 -0.49 2.18 14.22
N VAL A 66 -0.50 2.83 15.39
CA VAL A 66 -0.43 4.28 15.51
C VAL A 66 0.21 4.65 16.84
N SER A 67 1.10 5.63 16.82
CA SER A 67 1.63 6.25 18.03
C SER A 67 0.84 7.51 18.39
N SER A 68 0.81 7.85 19.67
CA SER A 68 0.19 9.09 20.16
C SER A 68 0.78 10.34 19.50
N SER A 69 2.04 10.35 19.06
CA SER A 69 2.61 11.47 18.30
C SER A 69 2.05 11.62 16.88
N GLU A 70 1.42 10.58 16.32
CA GLU A 70 0.78 10.59 15.01
C GLU A 70 -0.73 10.89 15.09
N VAL A 71 -1.24 11.21 16.28
CA VAL A 71 -2.64 11.54 16.53
C VAL A 71 -2.76 13.01 16.91
N ASP A 72 -3.85 13.63 16.48
CA ASP A 72 -4.13 15.02 16.81
C ASP A 72 -4.16 15.24 18.34
N GLN A 73 -3.49 16.30 18.81
CA GLN A 73 -3.35 16.57 20.24
C GLN A 73 -4.70 16.88 20.90
N GLN A 74 -5.62 17.52 20.19
CA GLN A 74 -6.95 17.81 20.69
C GLN A 74 -7.76 16.51 20.84
N PHE A 75 -7.63 15.56 19.90
CA PHE A 75 -8.19 14.21 20.09
C PHE A 75 -7.67 13.55 21.37
N LEU A 76 -6.35 13.55 21.61
CA LEU A 76 -5.77 12.94 22.80
C LEU A 76 -6.26 13.60 24.09
N ALA A 77 -6.28 14.92 24.13
CA ALA A 77 -6.79 15.68 25.27
C ALA A 77 -8.26 15.34 25.55
N MET A 78 -9.09 15.25 24.51
CA MET A 78 -10.49 14.88 24.66
C MET A 78 -10.67 13.43 25.11
N LEU A 79 -9.90 12.49 24.55
CA LEU A 79 -9.94 11.09 24.93
C LEU A 79 -9.60 10.92 26.42
N ILE A 80 -8.50 11.51 26.86
CA ILE A 80 -8.04 11.42 28.26
C ILE A 80 -9.07 12.08 29.18
N ALA A 81 -9.54 13.29 28.88
CA ALA A 81 -10.52 13.96 29.72
C ALA A 81 -11.86 13.22 29.80
N TYR A 82 -12.28 12.54 28.72
CA TYR A 82 -13.55 11.84 28.63
C TYR A 82 -13.50 10.44 29.25
N GLU A 83 -12.43 9.69 29.02
CA GLU A 83 -12.27 8.29 29.47
C GLU A 83 -11.59 8.18 30.84
N ASP A 84 -10.56 8.99 31.09
CA ASP A 84 -9.64 8.81 32.22
C ASP A 84 -8.88 10.10 32.57
N ARG A 85 -9.58 11.05 33.19
CA ARG A 85 -9.07 12.42 33.45
C ARG A 85 -7.72 12.45 34.20
N ARG A 86 -7.43 11.42 35.01
CA ARG A 86 -6.19 11.32 35.81
C ARG A 86 -5.26 10.24 35.30
N PHE A 87 -5.34 9.94 34.01
CA PHE A 87 -4.56 8.90 33.36
C PHE A 87 -3.07 8.94 33.74
N PHE A 88 -2.47 10.13 33.81
CA PHE A 88 -1.04 10.26 34.14
C PHE A 88 -0.71 10.19 35.64
N GLU A 89 -1.71 10.27 36.54
CA GLU A 89 -1.50 10.34 37.99
C GLU A 89 -1.61 8.98 38.68
N HIS A 90 -2.33 8.02 38.10
CA HIS A 90 -2.59 6.72 38.72
C HIS A 90 -1.73 5.59 38.13
N HIS A 91 -1.68 4.42 38.78
CA HIS A 91 -0.93 3.25 38.32
C HIS A 91 -1.88 2.08 38.01
N GLY A 92 -2.59 2.16 36.88
CA GLY A 92 -3.51 1.13 36.40
C GLY A 92 -4.96 1.27 36.86
N ILE A 93 -5.19 1.53 38.14
CA ILE A 93 -6.54 1.80 38.69
C ILE A 93 -6.57 3.19 39.32
N ASP A 94 -7.74 3.84 39.28
CA ASP A 94 -7.96 5.11 39.94
C ASP A 94 -8.89 4.92 41.18
N PRO A 95 -8.33 4.84 42.40
CA PRO A 95 -9.12 4.63 43.62
C PRO A 95 -10.16 5.71 43.85
N LEU A 96 -9.82 6.96 43.55
CA LEU A 96 -10.70 8.11 43.76
C LEU A 96 -11.86 8.10 42.75
N ALA A 97 -11.64 7.67 41.50
CA ALA A 97 -12.72 7.47 40.54
C ALA A 97 -13.62 6.28 40.93
N MET A 98 -13.04 5.19 41.47
CA MET A 98 -13.81 4.05 41.93
C MET A 98 -14.70 4.38 43.13
N VAL A 99 -14.17 5.09 44.14
CA VAL A 99 -14.95 5.54 45.31
C VAL A 99 -16.10 6.45 44.87
N ARG A 100 -15.83 7.41 43.98
CA ARG A 100 -16.86 8.28 43.39
C ARG A 100 -17.93 7.48 42.66
N ALA A 101 -17.54 6.51 41.83
CA ALA A 101 -18.47 5.68 41.08
C ALA A 101 -19.33 4.80 42.01
N ALA A 102 -18.74 4.23 43.07
CA ALA A 102 -19.46 3.45 44.08
C ALA A 102 -20.47 4.31 44.86
N GLY A 103 -20.09 5.52 45.28
CA GLY A 103 -20.98 6.46 45.94
C GLY A 103 -22.16 6.88 45.05
N GLN A 104 -21.91 7.13 43.77
CA GLN A 104 -22.99 7.45 42.81
C GLN A 104 -23.93 6.27 42.56
N LEU A 105 -23.41 5.03 42.50
CA LEU A 105 -24.22 3.83 42.38
C LEU A 105 -25.15 3.66 43.58
N ALA A 106 -24.61 3.83 44.80
CA ALA A 106 -25.37 3.75 46.03
C ALA A 106 -26.47 4.83 46.10
N ALA A 107 -26.17 6.06 45.67
CA ALA A 107 -27.12 7.17 45.71
C ALA A 107 -28.22 7.07 44.64
N ASN A 108 -27.91 6.56 43.44
CA ASN A 108 -28.83 6.61 42.29
C ASN A 108 -29.47 5.25 41.93
N GLY A 109 -29.06 4.16 42.59
CA GLY A 109 -29.54 2.80 42.31
C GLY A 109 -29.15 2.26 40.91
N ARG A 110 -28.36 3.01 40.13
CA ARG A 110 -27.89 2.66 38.79
C ARG A 110 -26.48 3.20 38.56
N ILE A 111 -25.75 2.59 37.64
CA ILE A 111 -24.41 3.05 37.26
C ILE A 111 -24.52 4.38 36.51
N VAL A 112 -24.07 5.47 37.13
CA VAL A 112 -24.12 6.83 36.55
C VAL A 112 -22.80 7.25 35.90
N SER A 113 -21.67 6.76 36.42
CA SER A 113 -20.34 7.04 35.84
C SER A 113 -19.46 5.79 35.77
N GLY A 114 -18.57 5.79 34.78
CA GLY A 114 -17.51 4.80 34.66
C GLY A 114 -16.42 5.04 35.69
N GLY A 115 -15.92 3.94 36.28
CA GLY A 115 -14.72 3.94 37.12
C GLY A 115 -13.57 3.14 36.50
N SER A 116 -13.64 2.82 35.20
CA SER A 116 -12.60 2.08 34.48
C SER A 116 -11.62 3.05 33.84
N THR A 117 -10.33 2.86 34.08
CA THR A 117 -9.22 3.62 33.46
C THR A 117 -8.95 3.16 32.03
N ILE A 118 -8.21 3.94 31.25
CA ILE A 118 -7.72 3.52 29.92
C ILE A 118 -6.92 2.21 30.03
N THR A 119 -6.09 2.08 31.07
CA THR A 119 -5.30 0.86 31.32
C THR A 119 -6.19 -0.36 31.59
N MET A 120 -7.27 -0.21 32.35
CA MET A 120 -8.26 -1.29 32.54
C MET A 120 -8.99 -1.65 31.25
N GLN A 121 -9.29 -0.66 30.42
CA GLN A 121 -9.89 -0.92 29.11
C GLN A 121 -8.91 -1.67 28.20
N LEU A 122 -7.64 -1.29 28.17
CA LEU A 122 -6.59 -2.00 27.45
C LEU A 122 -6.47 -3.45 27.94
N ALA A 123 -6.43 -3.67 29.26
CA ALA A 123 -6.38 -5.01 29.84
C ALA A 123 -7.53 -5.91 29.36
N ARG A 124 -8.74 -5.34 29.19
CA ARG A 124 -9.91 -6.05 28.64
C ARG A 124 -9.76 -6.36 27.14
N LEU A 125 -9.08 -5.51 26.38
CA LEU A 125 -8.89 -5.68 24.93
C LEU A 125 -7.84 -6.76 24.61
N ILE A 126 -6.75 -6.80 25.38
CA ILE A 126 -5.65 -7.77 25.17
C ILE A 126 -5.99 -9.18 25.68
N GLU A 127 -6.86 -9.27 26.69
CA GLU A 127 -7.28 -10.53 27.28
C GLU A 127 -8.81 -10.53 27.48
N PRO A 128 -9.58 -10.69 26.39
CA PRO A 128 -11.04 -10.71 26.44
C PRO A 128 -11.53 -11.83 27.36
N ARG A 129 -12.61 -11.56 28.10
CA ARG A 129 -13.28 -12.53 28.97
C ARG A 129 -14.72 -12.69 28.51
N GLU A 130 -15.19 -13.94 28.43
CA GLU A 130 -16.54 -14.28 27.96
C GLU A 130 -17.63 -13.77 28.92
N GLU A 131 -17.37 -13.81 30.23
CA GLU A 131 -18.32 -13.39 31.25
C GLU A 131 -18.07 -11.98 31.77
N ARG A 132 -19.14 -11.17 31.82
CA ARG A 132 -19.13 -9.86 32.50
C ARG A 132 -19.50 -10.02 33.97
N SER A 133 -18.54 -10.50 34.78
CA SER A 133 -18.71 -10.70 36.22
C SER A 133 -17.85 -9.72 37.04
N PHE A 134 -18.18 -9.55 38.34
CA PHE A 134 -17.33 -8.80 39.27
C PHE A 134 -15.92 -9.42 39.35
N LYS A 135 -15.81 -10.75 39.26
CA LYS A 135 -14.52 -11.46 39.19
C LYS A 135 -13.72 -11.07 37.94
N ALA A 136 -14.35 -11.01 36.77
CA ALA A 136 -13.69 -10.56 35.54
C ALA A 136 -13.18 -9.11 35.66
N LYS A 137 -13.98 -8.22 36.29
CA LYS A 137 -13.58 -6.83 36.53
C LYS A 137 -12.41 -6.71 37.52
N PHE A 138 -12.38 -7.54 38.57
CA PHE A 138 -11.24 -7.59 39.50
C PHE A 138 -9.96 -8.08 38.81
N LEU A 139 -10.06 -9.11 37.97
CA LEU A 139 -8.92 -9.57 37.17
C LEU A 139 -8.41 -8.48 36.19
N GLN A 140 -9.31 -7.69 35.59
CA GLN A 140 -8.92 -6.53 34.77
C GLN A 140 -8.14 -5.48 35.58
N MET A 141 -8.52 -5.23 36.82
CA MET A 141 -7.79 -4.31 37.70
C MET A 141 -6.38 -4.81 38.00
N LEU A 142 -6.25 -6.10 38.37
CA LEU A 142 -4.93 -6.71 38.58
C LEU A 142 -4.08 -6.60 37.31
N ARG A 143 -4.65 -6.96 36.15
CA ARG A 143 -3.97 -6.90 34.86
C ARG A 143 -3.55 -5.48 34.50
N ALA A 144 -4.37 -4.47 34.80
CA ALA A 144 -4.03 -3.06 34.58
C ALA A 144 -2.80 -2.63 35.40
N VAL A 145 -2.71 -3.05 36.67
CA VAL A 145 -1.52 -2.80 37.50
C VAL A 145 -0.29 -3.51 36.92
N GLN A 146 -0.42 -4.74 36.42
CA GLN A 146 0.68 -5.47 35.80
C GLN A 146 1.19 -4.80 34.52
N LEU A 147 0.30 -4.21 33.71
CA LEU A 147 0.66 -3.45 32.51
C LEU A 147 1.46 -2.20 32.89
N GLU A 148 1.02 -1.44 33.89
CA GLU A 148 1.68 -0.19 34.32
C GLU A 148 3.03 -0.39 35.00
N ARG A 149 3.29 -1.60 35.50
CA ARG A 149 4.61 -1.99 35.98
C ARG A 149 5.62 -2.24 34.84
N ARG A 150 5.14 -2.47 33.62
CA ARG A 150 5.96 -2.94 32.47
C ARG A 150 5.96 -2.00 31.29
N LEU A 151 4.94 -1.17 31.17
CA LEU A 151 4.72 -0.24 30.07
C LEU A 151 4.63 1.17 30.61
N SER A 152 5.23 2.10 29.88
CA SER A 152 5.02 3.53 30.09
C SER A 152 3.58 3.93 29.76
N LYS A 153 3.12 5.08 30.29
CA LYS A 153 1.82 5.67 29.95
C LYS A 153 1.65 5.88 28.45
N THR A 154 2.72 6.28 27.77
CA THR A 154 2.72 6.44 26.30
C THR A 154 2.49 5.11 25.60
N GLN A 155 3.19 4.04 25.99
CA GLN A 155 2.99 2.71 25.41
C GLN A 155 1.59 2.15 25.67
N ILE A 156 1.02 2.40 26.86
CA ILE A 156 -0.37 2.03 27.19
C ILE A 156 -1.35 2.78 26.29
N LEU A 157 -1.13 4.09 26.12
CA LEU A 157 -1.99 4.92 25.28
C LEU A 157 -1.89 4.50 23.81
N ASP A 158 -0.69 4.30 23.27
CA ASP A 158 -0.46 3.85 21.88
C ASP A 158 -1.14 2.50 21.61
N ALA A 159 -1.03 1.56 22.55
CA ALA A 159 -1.69 0.26 22.45
C ALA A 159 -3.22 0.39 22.50
N TYR A 160 -3.76 1.24 23.38
CA TYR A 160 -5.19 1.52 23.43
C TYR A 160 -5.68 2.16 22.12
N LEU A 161 -4.95 3.14 21.59
CA LEU A 161 -5.23 3.82 20.33
C LEU A 161 -5.20 2.87 19.14
N THR A 162 -4.46 1.76 19.21
CA THR A 162 -4.37 0.72 18.17
C THR A 162 -5.47 -0.34 18.31
N LEU A 163 -5.91 -0.65 19.54
CA LEU A 163 -6.81 -1.79 19.81
C LEU A 163 -8.27 -1.41 20.07
N ALA A 164 -8.56 -0.14 20.40
CA ALA A 164 -9.92 0.29 20.71
C ALA A 164 -10.89 0.01 19.54
N PRO A 165 -12.07 -0.58 19.77
CA PRO A 165 -13.00 -0.92 18.70
C PRO A 165 -13.78 0.30 18.21
N TYR A 166 -13.99 0.42 16.90
CA TYR A 166 -14.74 1.53 16.27
C TYR A 166 -15.93 1.06 15.43
N GLY A 167 -16.34 -0.21 15.61
CA GLY A 167 -17.51 -0.82 14.99
C GLY A 167 -17.18 -1.65 13.75
N GLY A 168 -17.92 -2.75 13.57
CA GLY A 168 -17.63 -3.72 12.52
C GLY A 168 -16.26 -4.34 12.73
N ASN A 169 -15.41 -4.31 11.71
CA ASN A 169 -14.05 -4.84 11.74
C ASN A 169 -12.96 -3.77 11.95
N LEU A 170 -13.33 -2.57 12.42
CA LEU A 170 -12.39 -1.47 12.69
C LEU A 170 -11.86 -1.51 14.12
N GLU A 171 -10.55 -1.59 14.25
CA GLU A 171 -9.81 -1.46 15.51
C GLU A 171 -8.73 -0.40 15.37
N GLY A 172 -8.66 0.47 16.36
CA GLY A 172 -7.74 1.57 16.44
C GLY A 172 -8.21 2.84 15.72
N VAL A 173 -7.76 3.97 16.26
CA VAL A 173 -8.17 5.32 15.82
C VAL A 173 -7.71 5.59 14.39
N ARG A 174 -6.55 5.08 13.97
CA ARG A 174 -6.03 5.25 12.62
C ARG A 174 -6.90 4.51 11.58
N SER A 175 -7.23 3.25 11.84
CA SER A 175 -8.16 2.47 11.01
C SER A 175 -9.53 3.15 10.91
N ALA A 176 -10.03 3.66 12.03
CA ALA A 176 -11.31 4.37 12.08
C ALA A 176 -11.26 5.69 11.29
N SER A 177 -10.20 6.49 11.47
CA SER A 177 -10.04 7.77 10.77
C SER A 177 -9.99 7.60 9.26
N LEU A 178 -9.24 6.61 8.77
CA LEU A 178 -9.17 6.30 7.34
C LEU A 178 -10.51 5.79 6.79
N SER A 179 -11.21 4.91 7.52
CA SER A 179 -12.48 4.33 7.04
C SER A 179 -13.65 5.31 7.12
N TRP A 180 -13.69 6.20 8.12
CA TRP A 180 -14.79 7.15 8.28
C TRP A 180 -14.57 8.47 7.54
N PHE A 181 -13.31 8.93 7.43
CA PHE A 181 -13.00 10.28 6.94
C PHE A 181 -11.94 10.31 5.84
N GLY A 182 -11.28 9.19 5.53
CA GLY A 182 -10.30 9.12 4.44
C GLY A 182 -9.00 9.87 4.72
N LYS A 183 -8.67 10.11 6.00
CA LYS A 183 -7.49 10.89 6.41
C LYS A 183 -6.80 10.30 7.63
N GLU A 184 -5.52 10.63 7.77
CA GLU A 184 -4.71 10.27 8.94
C GLU A 184 -5.22 10.99 10.20
N PRO A 185 -5.11 10.36 11.39
CA PRO A 185 -5.70 10.87 12.63
C PRO A 185 -5.12 12.21 13.09
N VAL A 186 -3.90 12.57 12.67
CA VAL A 186 -3.32 13.91 12.87
C VAL A 186 -4.09 15.04 12.16
N LYS A 187 -4.97 14.72 11.20
CA LYS A 187 -5.76 15.68 10.41
C LYS A 187 -7.24 15.73 10.80
N LEU A 188 -7.59 15.20 11.97
CA LEU A 188 -8.96 15.22 12.47
C LEU A 188 -9.38 16.65 12.83
N SER A 189 -10.60 17.03 12.44
CA SER A 189 -11.26 18.20 12.99
C SER A 189 -11.84 17.87 14.38
N LEU A 190 -12.18 18.90 15.15
CA LEU A 190 -12.82 18.76 16.45
C LEU A 190 -14.08 17.86 16.39
N ALA A 191 -14.95 18.04 15.40
CA ALA A 191 -16.17 17.23 15.27
C ALA A 191 -15.88 15.74 15.04
N GLU A 192 -14.90 15.44 14.20
CA GLU A 192 -14.51 14.06 13.88
C GLU A 192 -13.77 13.42 15.05
N ALA A 193 -12.88 14.16 15.71
CA ALA A 193 -12.20 13.72 16.92
C ALA A 193 -13.21 13.41 18.04
N ALA A 194 -14.18 14.28 18.29
CA ALA A 194 -15.24 14.05 19.27
C ALA A 194 -16.10 12.83 18.92
N LEU A 195 -16.38 12.60 17.63
CA LEU A 195 -17.07 11.39 17.18
C LEU A 195 -16.24 10.15 17.48
N LEU A 196 -14.95 10.14 17.13
CA LEU A 196 -14.05 9.00 17.39
C LEU A 196 -13.85 8.74 18.90
N VAL A 197 -13.83 9.75 19.76
CA VAL A 197 -13.85 9.54 21.22
C VAL A 197 -15.14 8.86 21.66
N ALA A 198 -16.27 9.15 21.01
CA ALA A 198 -17.57 8.62 21.39
C ALA A 198 -17.82 7.15 20.97
N LEU A 199 -17.21 6.68 19.88
CA LEU A 199 -17.52 5.37 19.28
C LEU A 199 -17.11 4.16 20.16
N PRO A 200 -15.89 4.10 20.74
CA PRO A 200 -15.41 2.90 21.45
C PRO A 200 -16.24 2.45 22.65
N GLN A 201 -17.00 3.37 23.24
CA GLN A 201 -17.93 3.08 24.33
C GLN A 201 -19.09 2.17 23.95
N SER A 202 -19.56 2.23 22.69
CA SER A 202 -20.61 1.34 22.17
C SER A 202 -20.44 1.17 20.66
N PRO A 203 -19.39 0.45 20.23
CA PRO A 203 -18.88 0.51 18.87
C PRO A 203 -19.89 0.02 17.82
N GLU A 204 -20.75 -0.95 18.15
CA GLU A 204 -21.76 -1.46 17.21
C GLU A 204 -23.01 -0.60 17.14
N THR A 205 -23.50 -0.08 18.28
CA THR A 205 -24.74 0.72 18.32
C THR A 205 -24.49 2.17 17.94
N ARG A 206 -23.25 2.67 18.01
CA ARG A 206 -22.91 4.05 17.62
C ARG A 206 -22.35 4.15 16.21
N ARG A 207 -22.40 3.08 15.41
CA ARG A 207 -21.92 3.08 14.03
C ARG A 207 -22.60 4.18 13.20
N PRO A 208 -21.85 5.16 12.66
CA PRO A 208 -22.44 6.25 11.88
C PRO A 208 -23.22 5.81 10.63
N ASP A 209 -22.75 4.74 9.96
CA ASP A 209 -23.39 4.16 8.76
C ASP A 209 -24.71 3.43 9.02
N ARG A 210 -25.00 3.07 10.29
CA ARG A 210 -26.21 2.33 10.68
C ARG A 210 -27.13 3.10 11.62
N TYR A 211 -26.53 3.88 12.51
CA TYR A 211 -27.20 4.53 13.64
C TYR A 211 -26.77 6.00 13.77
N ALA A 212 -26.83 6.74 12.66
CA ALA A 212 -26.37 8.14 12.58
C ALA A 212 -26.89 9.05 13.72
N LYS A 213 -28.17 8.91 14.11
CA LYS A 213 -28.75 9.66 15.25
C LYS A 213 -28.05 9.35 16.58
N GLN A 214 -27.74 8.08 16.84
CA GLN A 214 -27.06 7.66 18.07
C GLN A 214 -25.60 8.12 18.07
N ALA A 215 -24.93 8.05 16.92
CA ALA A 215 -23.59 8.58 16.71
C ALA A 215 -23.53 10.10 16.97
N LEU A 216 -24.49 10.85 16.43
CA LEU A 216 -24.62 12.29 16.63
C LEU A 216 -24.81 12.65 18.11
N LEU A 217 -25.78 12.02 18.78
CA LEU A 217 -26.02 12.23 20.22
C LEU A 217 -24.79 11.90 21.07
N ALA A 218 -24.03 10.87 20.69
CA ALA A 218 -22.82 10.49 21.38
C ALA A 218 -21.70 11.53 21.18
N ARG A 219 -21.50 12.04 19.94
CA ARG A 219 -20.58 13.14 19.64
C ARG A 219 -20.93 14.41 20.42
N SER A 220 -22.20 14.83 20.38
CA SER A 220 -22.65 16.04 21.09
C SER A 220 -22.41 15.95 22.60
N ARG A 221 -22.58 14.76 23.19
CA ARG A 221 -22.27 14.52 24.59
C ARG A 221 -20.78 14.63 24.90
N VAL A 222 -19.91 14.17 24.00
CA VAL A 222 -18.45 14.36 24.15
C VAL A 222 -18.13 15.85 24.12
N LEU A 223 -18.59 16.57 23.10
CA LEU A 223 -18.34 18.02 22.97
C LEU A 223 -18.79 18.79 24.22
N GLU A 224 -19.99 18.51 24.72
CA GLU A 224 -20.50 19.19 25.91
C GLU A 224 -19.64 18.91 27.15
N ARG A 225 -19.22 17.66 27.37
CA ARG A 225 -18.32 17.33 28.47
C ARG A 225 -16.95 17.97 28.32
N MET A 226 -16.44 18.11 27.10
CA MET A 226 -15.16 18.78 26.85
C MET A 226 -15.25 20.28 27.10
N ARG A 227 -16.40 20.89 26.81
CA ARG A 227 -16.73 22.27 27.15
C ARG A 227 -16.77 22.47 28.66
N GLU A 228 -17.51 21.63 29.39
CA GLU A 228 -17.61 21.65 30.86
C GLU A 228 -16.25 21.43 31.54
N ALA A 229 -15.41 20.57 30.97
CA ALA A 229 -14.06 20.29 31.48
C ALA A 229 -13.02 21.35 31.09
N GLY A 230 -13.38 22.35 30.28
CA GLY A 230 -12.47 23.40 29.79
C GLY A 230 -11.42 22.90 28.80
N VAL A 231 -11.62 21.73 28.19
CA VAL A 231 -10.72 21.14 27.18
C VAL A 231 -10.88 21.84 25.83
N ILE A 232 -12.08 22.34 25.54
CA ILE A 232 -12.38 23.17 24.36
C ILE A 232 -13.00 24.49 24.82
N ALA A 233 -12.79 25.56 24.04
CA ALA A 233 -13.38 26.86 24.35
C ALA A 233 -14.91 26.82 24.23
N ALA A 234 -15.61 27.66 25.00
CA ALA A 234 -17.07 27.62 25.13
C ALA A 234 -17.77 27.58 23.77
N GLY A 235 -17.45 28.53 22.87
CA GLY A 235 -18.07 28.64 21.54
C GLY A 235 -17.65 27.57 20.52
N GLU A 236 -16.68 26.71 20.82
CA GLU A 236 -16.23 25.67 19.88
C GLU A 236 -17.29 24.60 19.69
N ALA A 237 -17.96 24.20 20.76
CA ALA A 237 -18.96 23.14 20.75
C ALA A 237 -20.16 23.49 19.86
N GLU A 238 -20.65 24.74 19.93
CA GLU A 238 -21.75 25.22 19.10
C GLU A 238 -21.33 25.35 17.64
N ARG A 239 -20.11 25.83 17.35
CA ARG A 239 -19.61 25.98 15.97
C ARG A 239 -19.56 24.66 15.20
N VAL A 240 -19.29 23.55 15.89
CA VAL A 240 -19.20 22.23 15.26
C VAL A 240 -20.43 21.36 15.47
N ALA A 241 -21.48 21.88 16.11
CA ALA A 241 -22.69 21.12 16.42
C ALA A 241 -23.36 20.52 15.17
N ASP A 242 -23.38 21.29 14.08
CA ASP A 242 -23.98 20.93 12.79
C ASP A 242 -23.00 20.26 11.81
N ALA A 243 -21.77 19.98 12.26
CA ALA A 243 -20.79 19.30 11.41
C ALA A 243 -21.32 17.94 10.93
N HIS A 244 -20.97 17.58 9.69
CA HIS A 244 -21.42 16.36 9.04
C HIS A 244 -21.07 15.09 9.85
N ILE A 245 -21.97 14.10 9.83
CA ILE A 245 -21.74 12.74 10.35
C ILE A 245 -21.60 11.80 9.15
N PRO A 246 -20.51 11.03 9.05
CA PRO A 246 -20.32 10.14 7.91
C PRO A 246 -21.44 9.08 7.86
N HIS A 247 -22.03 8.89 6.68
CA HIS A 247 -23.10 7.90 6.49
C HIS A 247 -22.61 6.62 5.81
N ILE A 248 -21.38 6.61 5.29
CA ILE A 248 -20.79 5.50 4.55
C ILE A 248 -19.37 5.26 5.07
N ARG A 249 -18.98 3.99 5.16
CA ARG A 249 -17.58 3.60 5.36
C ARG A 249 -16.85 3.63 4.03
N LEU A 250 -15.76 4.38 3.97
CA LEU A 250 -14.83 4.39 2.87
C LEU A 250 -14.05 3.06 2.83
N ALA A 251 -13.80 2.58 1.62
CA ALA A 251 -12.92 1.44 1.39
C ALA A 251 -11.48 1.82 1.74
N MET A 252 -10.73 0.87 2.29
CA MET A 252 -9.29 1.07 2.52
C MET A 252 -8.56 1.25 1.19
N PRO A 253 -7.47 2.04 1.15
CA PRO A 253 -6.65 2.21 -0.04
C PRO A 253 -6.22 0.86 -0.63
N GLN A 254 -6.32 0.73 -1.95
CA GLN A 254 -5.98 -0.50 -2.69
C GLN A 254 -5.28 -0.20 -4.02
N LEU A 255 -4.27 0.66 -3.98
CA LEU A 255 -3.43 0.99 -5.13
C LEU A 255 -2.36 -0.08 -5.36
N ALA A 256 -1.92 -0.20 -6.62
CA ALA A 256 -0.94 -1.15 -7.12
C ALA A 256 -1.17 -2.58 -6.60
N PRO A 257 -2.39 -3.15 -6.69
CA PRO A 257 -2.76 -4.33 -5.91
C PRO A 257 -1.87 -5.54 -6.16
N HIS A 258 -1.43 -5.78 -7.41
CA HIS A 258 -0.52 -6.88 -7.74
C HIS A 258 0.87 -6.70 -7.11
N LEU A 259 1.49 -5.53 -7.30
CA LEU A 259 2.81 -5.24 -6.73
C LEU A 259 2.76 -5.21 -5.20
N ALA A 260 1.71 -4.64 -4.62
CA ALA A 260 1.49 -4.65 -3.18
C ALA A 260 1.33 -6.08 -2.63
N GLN A 261 0.63 -6.97 -3.34
CA GLN A 261 0.56 -8.39 -2.96
C GLN A 261 1.94 -9.06 -3.04
N ALA A 262 2.67 -8.85 -4.13
CA ALA A 262 4.03 -9.37 -4.28
C ALA A 262 4.99 -8.85 -3.20
N ALA A 263 4.82 -7.62 -2.71
CA ALA A 263 5.59 -7.08 -1.60
C ALA A 263 5.31 -7.84 -0.30
N ILE A 264 4.03 -8.04 0.01
CA ILE A 264 3.56 -8.75 1.20
C ILE A 264 4.05 -10.21 1.22
N ASP A 265 4.03 -10.88 0.07
CA ASP A 265 4.44 -12.28 -0.07
C ASP A 265 5.95 -12.45 0.12
N ARG A 266 6.74 -11.43 -0.23
CA ARG A 266 8.21 -11.46 -0.12
C ARG A 266 8.75 -11.14 1.25
N ASP A 267 8.03 -10.34 2.04
CA ASP A 267 8.36 -10.10 3.44
C ASP A 267 7.13 -10.25 4.32
N PRO A 268 6.72 -11.50 4.63
CA PRO A 268 5.50 -11.78 5.37
C PRO A 268 5.52 -11.27 6.82
N LEU A 269 6.70 -10.96 7.37
CA LEU A 269 6.86 -10.54 8.76
C LEU A 269 6.80 -9.01 8.92
N SER A 270 7.10 -8.24 7.87
CA SER A 270 7.02 -6.79 7.95
C SER A 270 5.56 -6.30 7.99
N GLN A 271 5.31 -5.36 8.90
CA GLN A 271 4.03 -4.66 9.05
C GLN A 271 3.91 -3.48 8.08
N ARG A 272 5.04 -2.91 7.66
CA ARG A 272 5.10 -1.73 6.80
C ARG A 272 6.16 -1.91 5.72
N LEU A 273 5.71 -2.02 4.47
CA LEU A 273 6.55 -2.37 3.34
C LEU A 273 6.69 -1.16 2.40
N PRO A 274 7.87 -0.51 2.35
CA PRO A 274 8.12 0.55 1.39
C PRO A 274 8.31 -0.01 -0.02
N THR A 275 7.90 0.78 -1.01
CA THR A 275 8.09 0.52 -2.44
C THR A 275 8.80 1.70 -3.09
N ARG A 276 9.10 1.59 -4.39
CA ARG A 276 9.63 2.69 -5.22
C ARG A 276 8.54 3.43 -5.98
N LEU A 277 7.28 3.03 -5.81
CA LEU A 277 6.17 3.63 -6.53
C LEU A 277 5.96 5.08 -6.09
N ASP A 278 5.48 5.90 -7.02
CA ASP A 278 4.92 7.22 -6.75
C ASP A 278 3.40 7.09 -6.68
N ARG A 279 2.80 7.43 -5.54
CA ARG A 279 1.36 7.24 -5.32
C ARG A 279 0.50 8.06 -6.29
N ASP A 280 0.89 9.29 -6.59
CA ASP A 280 0.06 10.18 -7.41
C ASP A 280 0.10 9.75 -8.88
N LEU A 281 1.26 9.31 -9.38
CA LEU A 281 1.41 8.68 -10.68
C LEU A 281 0.63 7.37 -10.74
N GLN A 282 0.72 6.52 -9.71
CA GLN A 282 -0.03 5.27 -9.63
C GLN A 282 -1.55 5.52 -9.74
N VAL A 283 -2.10 6.47 -8.98
CA VAL A 283 -3.52 6.85 -9.04
C VAL A 283 -3.92 7.30 -10.46
N ARG A 284 -3.09 8.14 -11.10
CA ARG A 284 -3.36 8.61 -12.47
C ARG A 284 -3.36 7.46 -13.47
N LEU A 285 -2.37 6.56 -13.41
CA LEU A 285 -2.27 5.44 -14.35
C LEU A 285 -3.36 4.38 -14.14
N GLU A 286 -3.77 4.09 -12.90
CA GLU A 286 -4.91 3.22 -12.66
C GLU A 286 -6.21 3.78 -13.23
N ARG A 287 -6.42 5.11 -13.12
CA ARG A 287 -7.55 5.77 -13.76
C ARG A 287 -7.49 5.64 -15.28
N VAL A 288 -6.33 5.89 -15.90
CA VAL A 288 -6.12 5.73 -17.35
C VAL A 288 -6.41 4.29 -17.78
N ALA A 289 -5.89 3.29 -17.07
CA ALA A 289 -6.13 1.89 -17.37
C ALA A 289 -7.63 1.53 -17.26
N SER A 290 -8.30 2.01 -16.20
CA SER A 290 -9.72 1.80 -15.97
C SER A 290 -10.59 2.43 -17.07
N ASP A 291 -10.30 3.68 -17.46
CA ASP A 291 -11.00 4.40 -18.53
C ASP A 291 -10.75 3.76 -19.91
N ALA A 292 -9.52 3.33 -20.18
CA ALA A 292 -9.19 2.61 -21.42
C ALA A 292 -9.94 1.27 -21.50
N ALA A 293 -9.91 0.47 -20.43
CA ALA A 293 -10.58 -0.82 -20.39
C ALA A 293 -12.10 -0.71 -20.54
N ARG A 294 -12.72 0.33 -19.96
CA ARG A 294 -14.16 0.61 -20.17
C ARG A 294 -14.50 0.94 -21.61
N ARG A 295 -13.66 1.74 -22.28
CA ARG A 295 -13.89 2.16 -23.68
C ARG A 295 -13.72 1.02 -24.68
N ILE A 296 -12.74 0.13 -24.46
CA ILE A 296 -12.44 -0.95 -25.40
C ILE A 296 -13.44 -2.10 -25.24
N GLY A 297 -13.78 -2.48 -24.00
CA GLY A 297 -14.83 -3.48 -23.76
C GLY A 297 -14.72 -4.18 -22.41
N ALA A 298 -15.81 -4.75 -21.93
CA ALA A 298 -15.97 -5.30 -20.58
C ALA A 298 -14.96 -6.40 -20.18
N ARG A 299 -14.39 -7.12 -21.14
CA ARG A 299 -13.47 -8.26 -20.89
C ARG A 299 -12.00 -7.95 -21.19
N VAL A 300 -11.68 -6.69 -21.47
CA VAL A 300 -10.31 -6.26 -21.78
C VAL A 300 -9.58 -5.92 -20.50
N SER A 301 -8.38 -6.47 -20.32
CA SER A 301 -7.44 -6.07 -19.27
C SER A 301 -6.39 -5.12 -19.86
N VAL A 302 -5.94 -4.15 -19.05
CA VAL A 302 -4.93 -3.17 -19.41
C VAL A 302 -3.84 -3.22 -18.35
N ALA A 303 -2.58 -3.39 -18.79
CA ALA A 303 -1.42 -3.22 -17.94
C ALA A 303 -0.61 -2.00 -18.37
N ILE A 304 -0.05 -1.31 -17.38
CA ILE A 304 0.80 -0.13 -17.57
C ILE A 304 1.95 -0.24 -16.57
N MET A 305 3.17 -0.02 -17.04
CA MET A 305 4.35 0.05 -16.18
C MET A 305 5.17 1.27 -16.56
N ALA A 306 5.63 2.01 -15.56
CA ALA A 306 6.53 3.14 -15.73
C ALA A 306 7.80 2.89 -14.92
N ALA A 307 8.94 3.17 -15.54
CA ALA A 307 10.25 3.10 -14.89
C ALA A 307 11.07 4.35 -15.22
N GLU A 308 11.89 4.77 -14.27
CA GLU A 308 12.90 5.81 -14.48
C GLU A 308 14.10 5.20 -15.23
N ALA A 309 14.46 5.74 -16.40
CA ALA A 309 15.55 5.19 -17.21
C ALA A 309 16.93 5.38 -16.57
N ASP A 310 17.11 6.43 -15.75
CA ASP A 310 18.39 6.74 -15.11
C ASP A 310 18.65 5.90 -13.87
N SER A 311 17.63 5.73 -13.02
CA SER A 311 17.76 4.99 -11.76
C SER A 311 17.46 3.51 -11.98
N GLY A 312 16.58 3.15 -12.91
CA GLY A 312 16.01 1.81 -13.07
C GLY A 312 14.85 1.50 -12.12
N ASP A 313 14.39 2.48 -11.33
CA ASP A 313 13.27 2.27 -10.41
C ASP A 313 11.95 2.10 -11.18
N ILE A 314 11.18 1.08 -10.84
CA ILE A 314 9.76 0.99 -11.23
C ILE A 314 8.98 1.97 -10.35
N VAL A 315 8.36 2.95 -10.99
CA VAL A 315 7.70 4.09 -10.31
C VAL A 315 6.19 4.00 -10.34
N ALA A 316 5.62 3.18 -11.22
CA ALA A 316 4.21 2.81 -11.22
C ALA A 316 4.02 1.45 -11.88
N SER A 317 3.09 0.66 -11.36
CA SER A 317 2.75 -0.66 -11.89
C SER A 317 1.25 -0.93 -11.77
N VAL A 318 0.59 -1.03 -12.92
CA VAL A 318 -0.81 -1.42 -13.07
C VAL A 318 -0.83 -2.78 -13.75
N GLY A 319 -1.08 -3.84 -12.97
CA GLY A 319 -1.13 -5.22 -13.49
C GLY A 319 -2.44 -5.56 -14.23
N SER A 320 -3.53 -4.85 -13.94
CA SER A 320 -4.81 -5.01 -14.64
C SER A 320 -5.70 -3.77 -14.44
N ALA A 321 -6.70 -3.63 -15.31
CA ALA A 321 -7.76 -2.65 -15.11
C ALA A 321 -8.87 -3.25 -14.24
N GLY A 322 -8.90 -2.87 -12.96
CA GLY A 322 -9.91 -3.33 -12.00
C GLY A 322 -9.56 -4.68 -11.37
N PHE A 323 -8.75 -4.67 -10.32
CA PHE A 323 -8.24 -5.88 -9.65
C PHE A 323 -9.32 -6.87 -9.18
N LEU A 324 -10.48 -6.36 -8.76
CA LEU A 324 -11.60 -7.18 -8.27
C LEU A 324 -12.61 -7.54 -9.38
N ASP A 325 -12.39 -7.10 -10.63
CA ASP A 325 -13.28 -7.37 -11.76
C ASP A 325 -13.07 -8.80 -12.24
N ARG A 326 -14.09 -9.65 -12.04
CA ARG A 326 -14.03 -11.06 -12.44
C ARG A 326 -14.16 -11.27 -13.94
N GLU A 327 -14.91 -10.43 -14.65
CA GLU A 327 -15.12 -10.61 -16.10
C GLU A 327 -13.84 -10.35 -16.90
N ARG A 328 -12.93 -9.54 -16.35
CA ARG A 328 -11.62 -9.23 -16.92
C ARG A 328 -10.48 -10.12 -16.40
N ALA A 329 -10.78 -11.03 -15.48
CA ALA A 329 -9.77 -11.73 -14.69
C ALA A 329 -8.76 -10.77 -14.05
N GLY A 330 -9.26 -9.72 -13.38
CA GLY A 330 -8.47 -8.62 -12.83
C GLY A 330 -7.40 -9.02 -11.81
N TRP A 331 -7.45 -10.24 -11.27
CA TRP A 331 -6.42 -10.80 -10.38
C TRP A 331 -5.15 -11.27 -11.13
N ILE A 332 -5.18 -11.34 -12.47
CA ILE A 332 -4.02 -11.71 -13.27
C ILE A 332 -3.14 -10.47 -13.47
N ASP A 333 -1.90 -10.56 -13.00
CA ASP A 333 -0.90 -9.52 -13.24
C ASP A 333 -0.36 -9.60 -14.67
N MET A 334 -0.93 -8.78 -15.55
CA MET A 334 -0.50 -8.69 -16.95
C MET A 334 0.87 -8.00 -17.10
N THR A 335 1.45 -7.44 -16.03
CA THR A 335 2.84 -6.96 -16.08
C THR A 335 3.85 -8.11 -16.04
N GLN A 336 3.45 -9.25 -15.47
CA GLN A 336 4.27 -10.47 -15.32
C GLN A 336 3.83 -11.60 -16.26
N ALA A 337 2.66 -11.50 -16.88
CA ALA A 337 2.17 -12.50 -17.82
C ALA A 337 3.03 -12.54 -19.09
N LEU A 338 3.37 -13.76 -19.54
CA LEU A 338 4.06 -13.96 -20.82
C LEU A 338 3.11 -13.69 -21.98
N ARG A 339 3.52 -12.79 -22.88
CA ARG A 339 2.78 -12.43 -24.10
C ARG A 339 3.74 -12.29 -25.27
N SER A 340 3.21 -12.43 -26.47
CA SER A 340 3.94 -12.02 -27.66
C SER A 340 4.19 -10.51 -27.61
N PRO A 341 5.44 -10.04 -27.78
CA PRO A 341 5.74 -8.61 -27.86
C PRO A 341 5.33 -8.01 -29.21
N GLY A 342 4.88 -8.82 -30.17
CA GLY A 342 4.58 -8.38 -31.54
C GLY A 342 5.74 -7.59 -32.16
N SER A 343 5.40 -6.48 -32.81
CA SER A 343 6.37 -5.58 -33.45
C SER A 343 7.24 -4.73 -32.51
N THR A 344 7.08 -4.83 -31.18
CA THR A 344 7.86 -4.00 -30.23
C THR A 344 9.35 -4.39 -30.17
N LEU A 345 9.77 -5.52 -30.76
CA LEU A 345 11.18 -5.89 -30.87
C LEU A 345 11.91 -5.30 -32.09
N LYS A 346 11.17 -4.76 -33.06
CA LYS A 346 11.76 -4.22 -34.31
C LYS A 346 12.82 -3.13 -34.06
N PRO A 347 12.66 -2.17 -33.12
CA PRO A 347 13.70 -1.18 -32.85
C PRO A 347 15.07 -1.81 -32.56
N PHE A 348 15.11 -2.94 -31.85
CA PHE A 348 16.36 -3.63 -31.53
C PHE A 348 16.94 -4.38 -32.72
N ILE A 349 16.09 -4.93 -33.61
CA ILE A 349 16.53 -5.58 -34.85
C ILE A 349 17.19 -4.56 -35.78
N TYR A 350 16.54 -3.41 -35.96
CA TYR A 350 17.06 -2.32 -36.76
C TYR A 350 18.35 -1.75 -36.14
N GLY A 351 18.37 -1.59 -34.82
CA GLY A 351 19.55 -1.19 -34.08
C GLY A 351 20.74 -2.12 -34.33
N LEU A 352 20.56 -3.45 -34.25
CA LEU A 352 21.64 -4.41 -34.52
C LEU A 352 22.18 -4.30 -35.95
N ALA A 353 21.29 -4.10 -36.93
CA ALA A 353 21.72 -3.92 -38.32
C ALA A 353 22.51 -2.60 -38.53
N ILE A 354 22.14 -1.54 -37.81
CA ILE A 354 22.89 -0.27 -37.79
C ILE A 354 24.26 -0.47 -37.13
N GLU A 355 24.33 -1.20 -36.01
CA GLU A 355 25.60 -1.51 -35.35
C GLU A 355 26.56 -2.28 -36.25
N ASP A 356 26.03 -3.19 -37.07
CA ASP A 356 26.82 -4.00 -38.00
C ASP A 356 27.24 -3.21 -39.25
N GLY A 357 26.79 -1.95 -39.38
CA GLY A 357 27.03 -1.12 -40.56
C GLY A 357 26.28 -1.60 -41.80
N LEU A 358 25.24 -2.44 -41.65
CA LEU A 358 24.45 -2.95 -42.77
C LEU A 358 23.53 -1.87 -43.35
N VAL A 359 23.01 -0.99 -42.50
CA VAL A 359 22.06 0.07 -42.88
C VAL A 359 22.22 1.33 -42.03
N LEU A 360 21.75 2.46 -42.58
CA LEU A 360 21.53 3.73 -41.90
C LEU A 360 20.06 4.17 -42.09
N PRO A 361 19.56 5.20 -41.36
CA PRO A 361 18.15 5.59 -41.43
C PRO A 361 17.62 5.84 -42.85
N GLU A 362 18.44 6.44 -43.73
CA GLU A 362 18.05 6.76 -45.11
C GLU A 362 18.46 5.69 -46.13
N THR A 363 19.02 4.56 -45.70
CA THR A 363 19.27 3.42 -46.58
C THR A 363 17.94 2.89 -47.13
N VAL A 364 17.88 2.66 -48.44
CA VAL A 364 16.70 2.09 -49.09
C VAL A 364 16.65 0.58 -48.89
N ILE A 365 15.49 0.07 -48.48
CA ILE A 365 15.23 -1.36 -48.25
C ILE A 365 13.91 -1.77 -48.93
N SER A 366 13.89 -2.97 -49.49
CA SER A 366 12.74 -3.48 -50.23
C SER A 366 11.71 -4.15 -49.32
N ASP A 367 10.48 -3.64 -49.35
CA ASP A 367 9.26 -4.22 -48.81
C ASP A 367 8.44 -4.83 -49.95
N ARG A 368 8.79 -6.05 -50.35
CA ARG A 368 8.16 -6.85 -51.42
C ARG A 368 7.99 -8.30 -50.94
N PRO A 369 7.11 -9.11 -51.55
CA PRO A 369 6.98 -10.53 -51.21
C PRO A 369 8.35 -11.22 -51.18
N ALA A 370 8.67 -11.85 -50.05
CA ALA A 370 9.96 -12.51 -49.84
C ALA A 370 9.75 -13.89 -49.21
N ASN A 371 10.65 -14.81 -49.55
CA ASN A 371 10.67 -16.17 -49.01
C ASN A 371 12.00 -16.42 -48.32
N PHE A 372 11.95 -16.60 -47.00
CA PHE A 372 13.10 -16.83 -46.14
C PHE A 372 13.14 -18.32 -45.79
N SER A 373 13.66 -19.14 -46.69
CA SER A 373 13.75 -20.60 -46.51
C SER A 373 12.42 -21.29 -46.14
N GLY A 374 11.32 -20.89 -46.79
CA GLY A 374 9.97 -21.40 -46.55
C GLY A 374 9.10 -20.48 -45.69
N TYR A 375 9.70 -19.52 -44.97
CA TYR A 375 8.97 -18.52 -44.21
C TYR A 375 8.59 -17.30 -45.07
N ARG A 376 7.30 -17.00 -45.17
CA ARG A 376 6.76 -15.92 -46.00
C ARG A 376 5.96 -14.92 -45.14
N PRO A 377 6.63 -13.92 -44.56
CA PRO A 377 5.94 -12.90 -43.77
C PRO A 377 5.11 -11.98 -44.70
N ALA A 378 3.91 -11.63 -44.28
CA ALA A 378 3.09 -10.60 -44.91
C ALA A 378 2.98 -9.38 -43.99
N ASN A 379 2.80 -8.19 -44.55
CA ASN A 379 2.51 -6.98 -43.78
C ASN A 379 1.09 -7.03 -43.20
N PHE A 380 0.85 -6.23 -42.15
CA PHE A 380 -0.45 -6.21 -41.47
C PHE A 380 -1.61 -5.80 -42.38
N ASP A 381 -1.36 -4.86 -43.30
CA ASP A 381 -2.34 -4.39 -44.29
C ASP A 381 -2.40 -5.25 -45.56
N MET A 382 -1.62 -6.35 -45.61
CA MET A 382 -1.45 -7.22 -46.78
C MET A 382 -0.98 -6.50 -48.05
N THR A 383 -0.50 -5.25 -47.93
CA THR A 383 0.08 -4.48 -49.03
C THR A 383 1.59 -4.33 -48.85
N TYR A 384 2.27 -4.09 -49.95
CA TYR A 384 3.72 -3.92 -50.00
C TYR A 384 4.02 -2.48 -50.41
N GLN A 385 4.90 -1.80 -49.69
CA GLN A 385 5.23 -0.39 -49.90
C GLN A 385 6.34 -0.19 -50.94
N GLY A 386 6.90 -1.27 -51.49
CA GLY A 386 7.99 -1.20 -52.46
C GLY A 386 9.31 -0.83 -51.78
N ASP A 387 10.10 0.03 -52.41
CA ASP A 387 11.39 0.45 -51.87
C ASP A 387 11.19 1.68 -50.98
N VAL A 388 11.52 1.54 -49.70
CA VAL A 388 11.32 2.57 -48.65
C VAL A 388 12.62 2.80 -47.88
N SER A 389 12.75 3.92 -47.19
CA SER A 389 13.89 4.09 -46.28
C SER A 389 13.73 3.22 -45.03
N VAL A 390 14.84 2.86 -44.39
CA VAL A 390 14.87 2.15 -43.10
C VAL A 390 14.10 2.93 -42.02
N ARG A 391 14.17 4.26 -42.02
CA ARG A 391 13.35 5.14 -41.19
C ARG A 391 11.87 4.89 -41.40
N GLN A 392 11.40 4.98 -42.65
CA GLN A 392 10.00 4.75 -42.99
C GLN A 392 9.55 3.33 -42.63
N ALA A 393 10.39 2.32 -42.91
CA ALA A 393 10.09 0.93 -42.61
C ALA A 393 9.88 0.68 -41.12
N LEU A 394 10.71 1.29 -40.24
CA LEU A 394 10.54 1.17 -38.79
C LEU A 394 9.34 1.98 -38.27
N GLN A 395 9.14 3.21 -38.77
CA GLN A 395 8.02 4.08 -38.39
C GLN A 395 6.67 3.45 -38.75
N HIS A 396 6.55 2.87 -39.95
CA HIS A 396 5.36 2.16 -40.40
C HIS A 396 5.29 0.70 -39.92
N SER A 397 6.30 0.24 -39.19
CA SER A 397 6.34 -1.11 -38.63
C SER A 397 6.21 -2.22 -39.68
N LEU A 398 6.89 -2.10 -40.82
CA LEU A 398 6.82 -3.10 -41.90
C LEU A 398 7.44 -4.44 -41.47
N ASN A 399 6.87 -5.55 -41.94
CA ASN A 399 7.24 -6.91 -41.52
C ASN A 399 8.42 -7.44 -42.34
N VAL A 400 8.38 -7.31 -43.67
CA VAL A 400 9.44 -7.86 -44.54
C VAL A 400 10.81 -7.24 -44.28
N PRO A 401 10.97 -5.90 -44.20
CA PRO A 401 12.26 -5.30 -43.90
C PRO A 401 12.81 -5.74 -42.54
N ALA A 402 11.95 -5.87 -41.52
CA ALA A 402 12.37 -6.34 -40.19
C ALA A 402 12.90 -7.78 -40.22
N VAL A 403 12.23 -8.68 -40.94
CA VAL A 403 12.66 -10.07 -41.10
C VAL A 403 13.99 -10.15 -41.86
N ARG A 404 14.15 -9.37 -42.94
CA ARG A 404 15.38 -9.31 -43.73
C ARG A 404 16.58 -8.83 -42.90
N LEU A 405 16.39 -7.80 -42.08
CA LEU A 405 17.44 -7.30 -41.18
C LEU A 405 17.77 -8.30 -40.07
N LEU A 406 16.77 -9.03 -39.54
CA LEU A 406 16.99 -10.06 -38.53
C LEU A 406 17.74 -11.28 -39.12
N GLU A 407 17.44 -11.67 -40.35
CA GLU A 407 18.17 -12.71 -41.07
C GLU A 407 19.65 -12.35 -41.21
N ALA A 408 19.94 -11.12 -41.62
CA ALA A 408 21.32 -10.63 -41.76
C ALA A 408 22.04 -10.50 -40.41
N SER A 409 21.37 -10.03 -39.36
CA SER A 409 21.97 -9.76 -38.05
C SER A 409 22.04 -11.00 -37.12
N GLY A 410 21.22 -12.02 -37.40
CA GLY A 410 21.15 -13.29 -36.68
C GLY A 410 20.20 -13.32 -35.46
N PRO A 411 19.16 -14.18 -35.45
CA PRO A 411 18.24 -14.34 -34.30
C PRO A 411 18.92 -14.75 -33.00
N VAL A 412 19.94 -15.61 -33.07
CA VAL A 412 20.72 -16.07 -31.90
C VAL A 412 21.43 -14.89 -31.23
N ARG A 413 21.93 -13.94 -32.02
CA ARG A 413 22.60 -12.75 -31.51
C ARG A 413 21.61 -11.82 -30.82
N LEU A 414 20.40 -11.64 -31.37
CA LEU A 414 19.34 -10.87 -30.72
C LEU A 414 19.03 -11.42 -29.32
N VAL A 415 18.80 -12.73 -29.20
CA VAL A 415 18.57 -13.39 -27.89
C VAL A 415 19.76 -13.21 -26.96
N GLY A 416 20.98 -13.36 -27.48
CA GLY A 416 22.20 -13.14 -26.70
C GLY A 416 22.36 -11.70 -26.20
N ARG A 417 21.83 -10.70 -26.91
CA ARG A 417 21.83 -9.29 -26.47
C ARG A 417 20.73 -9.03 -25.45
N MET A 418 19.54 -9.59 -25.63
CA MET A 418 18.46 -9.49 -24.64
C MET A 418 18.90 -10.08 -23.30
N ARG A 419 19.53 -11.26 -23.29
CA ARG A 419 20.03 -11.91 -22.06
C ARG A 419 21.07 -11.03 -21.34
N ARG A 420 21.95 -10.37 -22.09
CA ARG A 420 22.93 -9.43 -21.54
C ARG A 420 22.28 -8.16 -20.98
N ALA A 421 21.14 -7.76 -21.53
CA ALA A 421 20.30 -6.68 -21.02
C ALA A 421 19.38 -7.12 -19.86
N GLY A 422 19.58 -8.31 -19.30
CA GLY A 422 18.79 -8.83 -18.17
C GLY A 422 17.46 -9.47 -18.57
N VAL A 423 17.19 -9.66 -19.86
CA VAL A 423 15.93 -10.19 -20.38
C VAL A 423 16.12 -11.58 -20.98
N VAL A 424 15.40 -12.57 -20.44
CA VAL A 424 15.43 -13.94 -20.94
C VAL A 424 14.13 -14.22 -21.71
N PRO A 425 14.13 -14.13 -23.05
CA PRO A 425 12.96 -14.48 -23.85
C PRO A 425 12.58 -15.95 -23.69
N VAL A 426 11.28 -16.24 -23.65
CA VAL A 426 10.73 -17.59 -23.63
C VAL A 426 10.37 -18.00 -25.06
N LEU A 427 11.00 -19.05 -25.57
CA LEU A 427 10.70 -19.60 -26.89
C LEU A 427 9.64 -20.72 -26.77
N PRO A 428 8.90 -21.02 -27.85
CA PRO A 428 8.09 -22.23 -27.90
C PRO A 428 8.92 -23.49 -27.63
N GLU A 429 8.29 -24.52 -27.08
CA GLU A 429 8.98 -25.75 -26.67
C GLU A 429 9.69 -26.42 -27.85
N GLY A 430 10.97 -26.76 -27.67
CA GLY A 430 11.79 -27.38 -28.72
C GLY A 430 12.26 -26.44 -29.84
N GLU A 431 11.86 -25.17 -29.84
CA GLU A 431 12.25 -24.22 -30.88
C GLU A 431 13.58 -23.51 -30.58
N LYS A 432 14.32 -23.19 -31.65
CA LYS A 432 15.53 -22.36 -31.61
C LYS A 432 15.17 -20.92 -31.97
N PRO A 433 16.00 -19.92 -31.58
CA PRO A 433 15.81 -18.54 -32.04
C PRO A 433 15.70 -18.46 -33.56
N GLY A 434 14.61 -17.90 -34.07
CA GLY A 434 14.29 -17.87 -35.50
C GLY A 434 13.71 -16.53 -35.97
N LEU A 435 13.44 -16.43 -37.28
CA LEU A 435 12.96 -15.19 -37.91
C LEU A 435 11.57 -14.74 -37.43
N ALA A 436 10.75 -15.66 -36.94
CA ALA A 436 9.44 -15.36 -36.37
C ALA A 436 9.52 -14.36 -35.20
N MET A 437 10.67 -14.26 -34.52
CA MET A 437 10.91 -13.27 -33.47
C MET A 437 10.75 -11.83 -33.95
N ALA A 438 11.01 -11.54 -35.24
CA ALA A 438 10.81 -10.20 -35.81
C ALA A 438 9.36 -9.72 -35.71
N LEU A 439 8.41 -10.66 -35.66
CA LEU A 439 6.98 -10.42 -35.59
C LEU A 439 6.40 -10.83 -34.22
N GLY A 440 7.25 -11.12 -33.24
CA GLY A 440 6.80 -11.47 -31.89
C GLY A 440 6.58 -12.97 -31.64
N GLY A 441 7.19 -13.86 -32.44
CA GLY A 441 7.23 -15.31 -32.18
C GLY A 441 8.09 -15.71 -30.97
N VAL A 442 7.88 -15.03 -29.83
CA VAL A 442 8.61 -15.19 -28.57
C VAL A 442 7.73 -14.67 -27.42
N GLY A 443 7.85 -15.23 -26.22
CA GLY A 443 7.18 -14.75 -25.03
C GLY A 443 8.06 -13.80 -24.22
N LEU A 444 7.50 -12.64 -23.85
CA LEU A 444 8.08 -11.67 -22.92
C LEU A 444 7.04 -11.19 -21.91
N ARG A 445 7.50 -10.75 -20.74
CA ARG A 445 6.70 -9.99 -19.78
C ARG A 445 6.71 -8.51 -20.16
N LEU A 446 5.74 -7.74 -19.66
CA LEU A 446 5.79 -6.28 -19.84
C LEU A 446 7.04 -5.69 -19.19
N GLN A 447 7.41 -6.18 -18.00
CA GLN A 447 8.63 -5.73 -17.33
C GLN A 447 9.89 -5.97 -18.16
N ASP A 448 9.97 -7.10 -18.87
CA ASP A 448 11.08 -7.40 -19.79
C ASP A 448 11.13 -6.37 -20.92
N LEU A 449 9.98 -6.00 -21.47
CA LEU A 449 9.91 -5.00 -22.53
C LEU A 449 10.34 -3.62 -22.01
N VAL A 450 9.88 -3.21 -20.83
CA VAL A 450 10.31 -1.95 -20.19
C VAL A 450 11.82 -1.97 -19.92
N GLN A 451 12.39 -3.10 -19.50
CA GLN A 451 13.83 -3.28 -19.30
C GLN A 451 14.63 -3.02 -20.58
N LEU A 452 14.17 -3.54 -21.72
CA LEU A 452 14.82 -3.29 -23.01
C LEU A 452 14.74 -1.82 -23.41
N TYR A 453 13.56 -1.19 -23.27
CA TYR A 453 13.34 0.20 -23.68
C TYR A 453 14.00 1.22 -22.75
N ALA A 454 14.09 0.96 -21.45
CA ALA A 454 14.84 1.79 -20.51
C ALA A 454 16.32 1.94 -20.93
N ASN A 455 16.87 0.90 -21.58
CA ASN A 455 18.24 0.89 -22.08
C ASN A 455 18.38 1.30 -23.56
N LEU A 456 17.27 1.63 -24.23
CA LEU A 456 17.29 2.17 -25.60
C LEU A 456 17.63 3.67 -25.59
N VAL A 457 17.15 4.41 -24.58
CA VAL A 457 17.33 5.86 -24.42
C VAL A 457 18.78 6.18 -24.02
N VAL A 458 19.53 6.96 -24.82
CA VAL A 458 20.93 7.35 -24.53
C VAL A 458 21.20 8.77 -25.05
N PRO A 459 21.61 9.73 -24.18
CA PRO A 459 23.05 9.95 -23.91
C PRO A 459 23.42 10.14 -22.43
N GLY A 460 24.47 9.41 -21.97
CA GLY A 460 25.14 9.64 -20.67
C GLY A 460 24.89 8.59 -19.57
N SER A 461 23.83 7.79 -19.68
CA SER A 461 23.45 6.81 -18.65
C SER A 461 24.16 5.45 -18.83
N VAL A 462 24.65 4.90 -17.72
CA VAL A 462 25.13 3.51 -17.62
C VAL A 462 23.91 2.58 -17.74
N PRO A 463 23.98 1.47 -18.47
CA PRO A 463 22.82 0.59 -18.64
C PRO A 463 22.32 0.10 -17.28
N VAL A 464 21.02 0.20 -17.06
CA VAL A 464 20.38 -0.13 -15.78
C VAL A 464 19.65 -1.47 -15.87
N SER A 465 19.72 -2.25 -14.81
CA SER A 465 18.79 -3.32 -14.52
C SER A 465 17.65 -2.70 -13.73
N LEU A 466 16.42 -2.87 -14.19
CA LEU A 466 15.24 -2.45 -13.47
C LEU A 466 15.15 -3.20 -12.14
N GLY A 467 14.71 -2.48 -11.12
CA GLY A 467 14.27 -3.10 -9.88
C GLY A 467 12.95 -3.86 -10.07
N ASP A 468 12.41 -4.36 -8.96
CA ASP A 468 11.07 -4.95 -8.91
C ASP A 468 10.01 -4.00 -8.33
N GLY A 469 10.40 -2.76 -8.04
CA GLY A 469 9.57 -1.74 -7.39
C GLY A 469 9.34 -1.96 -5.89
N ILE A 470 9.92 -3.01 -5.29
CA ILE A 470 9.72 -3.41 -3.89
C ILE A 470 11.06 -3.38 -3.12
N ARG A 471 11.98 -4.31 -3.44
CA ARG A 471 13.22 -4.57 -2.69
C ARG A 471 14.44 -4.75 -3.58
N SER A 472 14.30 -5.42 -4.73
CA SER A 472 15.42 -5.54 -5.66
C SER A 472 15.72 -4.13 -6.15
N GLN A 473 16.85 -3.62 -5.70
CA GLN A 473 17.29 -2.31 -6.11
C GLN A 473 17.65 -2.39 -7.58
N PRO A 474 17.31 -1.35 -8.35
CA PRO A 474 17.89 -1.26 -9.66
C PRO A 474 19.42 -1.22 -9.56
N GLY A 475 20.07 -1.76 -10.57
CA GLY A 475 21.51 -1.94 -10.58
C GLY A 475 22.11 -1.46 -11.87
N ARG A 476 23.44 -1.29 -11.90
CA ARG A 476 24.16 -1.12 -13.17
C ARG A 476 24.36 -2.50 -13.77
N LEU A 477 23.97 -2.67 -15.04
CA LEU A 477 24.38 -3.84 -15.80
C LEU A 477 25.90 -3.72 -16.03
N GLY A 478 26.65 -4.77 -15.71
CA GLY A 478 28.12 -4.85 -15.72
C GLY A 478 28.78 -4.76 -17.11
N GLY A 479 28.29 -3.90 -18.00
CA GLY A 479 29.06 -3.38 -19.13
C GLY A 479 28.55 -3.71 -20.54
N GLN A 480 27.42 -4.40 -20.74
CA GLN A 480 26.96 -4.72 -22.11
C GLN A 480 25.52 -4.27 -22.37
N ARG A 481 25.40 -3.28 -23.28
CA ARG A 481 24.13 -2.69 -23.70
C ARG A 481 23.35 -3.60 -24.65
N MET A 482 22.03 -3.42 -24.67
CA MET A 482 21.19 -3.96 -25.74
C MET A 482 21.64 -3.44 -27.10
N LEU A 483 21.97 -2.15 -27.20
CA LEU A 483 22.52 -1.47 -28.38
C LEU A 483 23.65 -0.51 -27.98
N ASN A 484 24.63 -0.31 -28.83
CA ASN A 484 25.70 0.66 -28.67
C ASN A 484 25.10 2.08 -28.78
N PRO A 485 25.79 3.11 -28.26
CA PRO A 485 25.23 4.46 -28.22
C PRO A 485 24.81 5.02 -29.59
N VAL A 486 25.53 4.69 -30.67
CA VAL A 486 25.26 5.18 -32.02
C VAL A 486 23.98 4.57 -32.58
N ALA A 487 23.82 3.24 -32.48
CA ALA A 487 22.61 2.56 -32.90
C ALA A 487 21.40 2.95 -32.06
N SER A 488 21.56 3.06 -30.73
CA SER A 488 20.53 3.60 -29.84
C SER A 488 20.06 4.98 -30.30
N TRP A 489 20.99 5.90 -30.56
CA TRP A 489 20.65 7.26 -31.01
C TRP A 489 19.87 7.26 -32.32
N HIS A 490 20.33 6.52 -33.35
CA HIS A 490 19.62 6.42 -34.63
C HIS A 490 18.22 5.82 -34.47
N VAL A 491 18.09 4.75 -33.68
CA VAL A 491 16.78 4.13 -33.44
C VAL A 491 15.85 5.10 -32.70
N THR A 492 16.33 5.79 -31.67
CA THR A 492 15.53 6.79 -30.95
C THR A 492 15.15 7.96 -31.84
N ASP A 493 16.04 8.44 -32.71
CA ASP A 493 15.75 9.49 -33.70
C ASP A 493 14.64 9.06 -34.67
N ILE A 494 14.71 7.82 -35.20
CA ILE A 494 13.67 7.27 -36.07
C ILE A 494 12.32 7.23 -35.34
N LEU A 495 12.29 6.74 -34.09
CA LEU A 495 11.07 6.63 -33.29
C LEU A 495 10.51 7.99 -32.84
N SER A 496 11.35 9.01 -32.69
CA SER A 496 10.93 10.37 -32.34
C SER A 496 10.21 11.07 -33.50
N GLY A 497 10.42 10.60 -34.74
CA GLY A 497 9.70 11.09 -35.92
C GLY A 497 8.33 10.48 -36.13
N ILE A 498 7.87 9.57 -35.27
CA ILE A 498 6.51 9.00 -35.35
C ILE A 498 5.53 10.07 -34.85
N GLY A 499 4.55 10.41 -35.69
CA GLY A 499 3.50 11.37 -35.34
C GLY A 499 2.77 10.97 -34.07
N GLU A 500 2.31 11.95 -33.31
CA GLU A 500 1.68 11.71 -32.02
C GLU A 500 0.38 10.91 -32.15
N PRO A 501 0.03 10.08 -31.15
CA PRO A 501 -1.26 9.42 -31.12
C PRO A 501 -2.40 10.45 -31.23
N SER A 502 -3.37 10.18 -32.11
CA SER A 502 -4.50 11.08 -32.36
C SER A 502 -5.19 11.53 -31.07
N GLY A 503 -5.31 12.85 -30.88
CA GLY A 503 -5.96 13.44 -29.71
C GLY A 503 -5.07 13.64 -28.48
N SER A 504 -3.76 13.39 -28.59
CA SER A 504 -2.79 13.77 -27.55
C SER A 504 -2.26 15.21 -27.73
N ARG A 505 -1.79 15.82 -26.64
CA ARG A 505 -1.08 17.11 -26.71
C ARG A 505 0.34 16.86 -27.22
N PRO A 506 0.97 17.87 -27.85
CA PRO A 506 2.33 17.72 -28.27
C PRO A 506 3.29 17.44 -27.14
N LEU A 507 3.86 16.24 -27.15
CA LEU A 507 4.80 15.76 -26.15
C LEU A 507 5.96 15.11 -26.89
N PRO A 508 7.21 15.44 -26.52
CA PRO A 508 8.39 14.83 -27.13
C PRO A 508 8.53 13.38 -26.64
N ILE A 509 7.74 12.47 -27.23
CA ILE A 509 7.76 11.05 -26.93
C ILE A 509 8.26 10.27 -28.15
N ALA A 510 9.22 9.36 -27.91
CA ALA A 510 9.58 8.33 -28.86
C ALA A 510 8.86 7.04 -28.46
N TYR A 511 8.12 6.42 -29.37
CA TYR A 511 7.34 5.23 -29.04
C TYR A 511 7.34 4.19 -30.15
N LYS A 512 6.97 2.96 -29.79
CA LYS A 512 6.77 1.88 -30.76
C LYS A 512 5.51 1.10 -30.40
N THR A 513 4.72 0.76 -31.40
CA THR A 513 3.52 -0.08 -31.24
C THR A 513 3.84 -1.56 -31.49
N GLY A 514 3.03 -2.42 -30.90
CA GLY A 514 3.05 -3.86 -31.13
C GLY A 514 1.65 -4.41 -31.32
N THR A 515 1.48 -5.24 -32.34
CA THR A 515 0.31 -6.07 -32.57
C THR A 515 0.83 -7.47 -32.80
N SER A 516 0.29 -8.44 -32.06
CA SER A 516 0.66 -9.86 -32.11
C SER A 516 -0.38 -10.68 -32.84
#